data_AF-A0A147E7E4-F1
#
_entry.id   AF-A0A147E7E4-F1
#
_cell.length_a   1.000
_cell.length_b   1.000
_cell.length_c   1.000
_cell.angle_alpha   90.00
_cell.angle_beta   90.00
_cell.angle_gamma   90.00
#
_symmetry.space_group_name_H-M   'P 1'
#
loop_
_entity.id
_entity.type
_entity.pdbx_description
1 polymer ?
#
loop_
_entity_poly.entity_id
_entity_poly.type
_entity_poly.pdbx_seq_one_letter_code
_entity_poly.pdbx_strand_id
1 'polypeptide(L)' 'MEAFGIDPANAFGFWSWVGGRYSVDSAIGTILAVVLGPHVCEALLPGFLTMDEHFRTAAPAATLA' A
#
# COMPACT_ATOMS: atom_id res chain seq x y z
N MET A 1 6.71 -18.31 -8.46
CA MET A 1 7.32 -18.28 -7.11
C MET A 1 7.99 -19.60 -6.82
N GLU A 2 7.25 -20.69 -6.73
CA GLU A 2 7.82 -22.03 -6.49
C GLU A 2 8.82 -22.48 -7.58
N ALA A 3 8.49 -22.30 -8.85
CA ALA A 3 9.43 -22.56 -9.97
C ALA A 3 10.66 -21.63 -9.98
N PHE A 4 10.62 -20.50 -9.28
CA PHE A 4 11.76 -19.59 -9.08
C PHE A 4 12.55 -19.96 -7.80
N GLY A 5 12.13 -20.98 -7.05
CA GLY A 5 12.77 -21.44 -5.82
C GLY A 5 12.38 -20.65 -4.56
N ILE A 6 11.33 -19.82 -4.62
CA ILE A 6 10.82 -19.08 -3.44
C ILE A 6 9.77 -19.92 -2.73
N ASP A 7 9.97 -20.14 -1.43
CA ASP A 7 8.98 -20.73 -0.53
C ASP A 7 7.67 -19.90 -0.59
N PRO A 8 6.52 -20.51 -0.93
CA PRO A 8 5.24 -19.82 -0.95
C PRO A 8 4.88 -19.08 0.36
N ALA A 9 5.37 -19.53 1.52
CA ALA A 9 5.18 -18.84 2.79
C ALA A 9 5.87 -17.45 2.84
N ASN A 10 6.87 -17.24 1.99
CA ASN A 10 7.61 -15.97 1.84
C ASN A 10 7.19 -15.19 0.57
N ALA A 11 6.13 -15.62 -0.11
CA ALA A 11 5.63 -14.98 -1.31
C ALA A 11 4.37 -14.13 -1.00
N PHE A 12 4.56 -12.81 -0.93
CA PHE A 12 3.47 -11.86 -0.70
C PHE A 12 2.92 -11.35 -2.03
N GLY A 13 1.72 -11.81 -2.41
CA GLY A 13 1.05 -11.40 -3.65
C GLY A 13 0.25 -10.10 -3.50
N PHE A 14 -0.06 -9.48 -4.63
CA PHE A 14 -1.04 -8.40 -4.76
C PHE A 14 -1.81 -8.56 -6.09
N TRP A 15 -2.87 -7.77 -6.28
CA TRP A 15 -3.83 -7.97 -7.36
C TRP A 15 -3.54 -7.14 -8.61
N SER A 16 -4.09 -7.57 -9.75
CA SER A 16 -3.93 -6.90 -11.06
C SER A 16 -4.51 -5.49 -11.13
N TRP A 17 -5.43 -5.13 -10.24
CA TRP A 17 -6.00 -3.79 -10.14
C TRP A 17 -5.12 -2.82 -9.34
N VAL A 18 -4.06 -3.30 -8.68
CA VAL A 18 -3.04 -2.44 -8.05
C VAL A 18 -2.04 -2.02 -9.12
N GLY A 19 -2.15 -0.77 -9.56
CA GLY A 19 -1.21 -0.21 -10.54
C GLY A 19 0.18 -0.03 -9.93
N GLY A 20 1.25 -0.33 -10.69
CA GLY A 20 2.63 -0.31 -10.16
C GLY A 20 3.04 1.00 -9.48
N ARG A 21 2.60 2.15 -10.01
CA ARG A 21 2.87 3.49 -9.43
C ARG A 21 2.04 3.84 -8.18
N TYR A 22 1.03 3.04 -7.87
CA TYR A 22 0.14 3.19 -6.71
C TYR A 22 0.16 1.92 -5.84
N SER A 23 1.32 1.26 -5.74
CA SER A 23 1.42 -0.05 -5.09
C SER A 23 2.04 0.00 -3.70
N VAL A 24 2.48 1.17 -3.23
CA VAL A 24 3.25 1.30 -1.98
C VAL A 24 2.46 0.85 -0.73
N ASP A 25 1.15 1.00 -0.75
CA ASP A 25 0.19 0.59 0.28
C ASP A 25 -0.24 -0.88 0.17
N SER A 26 0.31 -1.63 -0.81
CA SER A 26 0.11 -3.07 -0.98
C SER A 26 1.27 -3.90 -0.38
N ALA A 27 1.36 -5.19 -0.73
CA ALA A 27 2.48 -6.05 -0.40
C ALA A 27 3.86 -5.49 -0.87
N ILE A 28 3.90 -4.60 -1.86
CA ILE A 28 5.15 -3.90 -2.24
C ILE A 28 5.70 -3.04 -1.10
N GLY A 29 4.84 -2.48 -0.25
CA GLY A 29 5.22 -1.72 0.95
C GLY A 29 5.94 -2.54 2.02
N THR A 30 5.97 -3.87 1.92
CA THR A 30 6.63 -4.76 2.91
C THR A 30 8.09 -4.39 3.13
N ILE A 31 8.78 -3.80 2.14
CA ILE A 31 10.15 -3.31 2.32
C ILE A 31 10.26 -2.25 3.43
N LEU A 32 9.24 -1.40 3.60
CA LEU A 32 9.19 -0.42 4.68
C LEU A 32 9.06 -1.11 6.04
N ALA A 33 8.25 -2.17 6.12
CA ALA A 33 8.13 -2.97 7.34
C ALA A 33 9.45 -3.65 7.72
N VAL A 34 10.23 -4.12 6.74
CA VAL A 34 11.54 -4.74 6.98
C VAL A 34 12.56 -3.73 7.47
N VAL A 35 12.61 -2.54 6.86
CA VAL A 35 13.65 -1.53 7.15
C VAL A 35 13.30 -0.67 8.37
N LEU A 36 12.03 -0.35 8.57
CA LEU A 36 11.55 0.62 9.58
C LEU A 36 10.65 -0.01 10.65
N GLY A 37 10.27 -1.28 10.49
CA GLY A 37 9.35 -2.00 11.37
C GLY A 37 7.89 -1.96 10.89
N PRO A 38 7.09 -2.98 11.21
CA PRO A 38 5.72 -3.14 10.68
C PRO A 38 4.76 -2.01 11.07
N HIS A 39 4.96 -1.42 12.25
CA HIS A 39 4.17 -0.30 12.75
C HIS A 39 4.18 0.92 11.82
N VAL A 40 5.25 1.10 11.02
CA VAL A 40 5.33 2.20 10.05
C VAL A 40 4.34 2.00 8.90
N CYS A 41 4.24 0.77 8.38
CA CYS A 41 3.21 0.46 7.37
C CYS A 41 1.82 0.62 7.96
N GLU A 42 1.58 0.08 9.15
CA GLU A 42 0.28 0.18 9.84
C GLU A 42 -0.14 1.64 10.08
N ALA A 43 0.79 2.53 10.43
CA ALA A 43 0.51 3.96 10.63
C ALA A 43 0.25 4.72 9.33
N LEU A 44 0.81 4.25 8.21
CA LEU A 44 0.67 4.88 6.91
C LEU A 44 -0.72 4.64 6.28
N LEU A 45 -1.29 3.44 6.47
CA LEU A 45 -2.58 3.06 5.86
C LEU A 45 -3.77 3.95 6.28
N PRO A 46 -3.95 4.33 7.57
CA PRO A 46 -4.97 5.30 7.95
C PRO A 46 -4.77 6.68 7.32
N GLY A 47 -3.52 7.08 7.07
CA GLY A 47 -3.20 8.34 6.40
C GLY A 47 -3.67 8.34 4.94
N PHE A 48 -3.41 7.26 4.20
CA PHE A 48 -3.95 7.06 2.85
C PHE A 48 -5.47 7.10 2.86
N LEU A 49 -6.11 6.30 3.72
CA LEU A 49 -7.57 6.26 3.82
C LEU A 49 -8.17 7.64 4.15
N THR A 50 -7.54 8.41 5.03
CA THR A 50 -7.98 9.76 5.37
C THR A 50 -7.98 10.68 4.16
N MET A 51 -6.92 10.63 3.34
CA MET A 51 -6.82 11.42 2.12
C MET A 51 -7.77 10.92 1.03
N ASP A 52 -7.96 9.61 0.90
CA ASP A 52 -8.91 9.01 -0.03
C ASP A 52 -10.35 9.44 0.30
N GLU A 53 -10.72 9.39 1.58
CA GLU A 53 -12.03 9.85 2.05
C GLU A 53 -12.23 11.36 1.86
N HIS A 54 -11.20 12.17 2.12
CA HIS A 54 -11.25 13.60 1.82
C HIS A 54 -11.49 13.85 0.34
N PHE A 55 -10.71 13.21 -0.54
CA PHE A 55 -10.84 13.37 -1.98
C PHE A 55 -12.20 12.88 -2.50
N ARG A 56 -12.71 11.77 -1.94
CA ARG A 56 -14.00 11.18 -2.31
C ARG A 56 -15.20 12.05 -1.91
N THR A 57 -15.10 12.81 -0.82
CA THR A 57 -16.26 13.46 -0.19
C THR A 57 -16.22 14.99 -0.20
N ALA A 58 -15.04 15.61 -0.30
CA ALA A 58 -14.91 17.06 -0.34
C ALA A 58 -15.49 17.64 -1.63
N ALA A 59 -16.03 18.85 -1.54
CA ALA A 59 -16.35 19.62 -2.74
C ALA A 59 -15.06 19.92 -3.53
N PRO A 60 -15.07 19.92 -4.87
CA PRO A 60 -13.84 20.09 -5.66
C PRO A 60 -13.03 21.35 -5.34
N ALA A 61 -13.69 22.45 -4.96
CA ALA A 61 -13.04 23.70 -4.57
C ALA A 61 -12.39 23.65 -3.17
N ALA A 62 -12.73 22.66 -2.35
CA ALA A 62 -12.21 22.43 -1.01
C ALA A 62 -11.25 21.22 -0.94
N THR A 63 -11.07 20.50 -2.05
CA THR A 63 -10.07 19.42 -2.15
C THR A 63 -8.67 20.03 -2.10
N LEU A 64 -7.79 19.44 -1.29
CA LEU A 64 -6.39 19.83 -1.25
C LEU A 64 -5.73 19.30 -2.54
N ALA A 65 -5.08 20.19 -3.29
CA ALA A 65 -4.33 19.85 -4.50
C ALA A 65 -2.92 19.37 -4.16
#